data_AF-A0A453PW60-F1
#
_entry.id   AF-A0A453PW60-F1
#
_cell.length_a   1.000
_cell.length_b   1.000
_cell.length_c   1.000
_cell.angle_alpha   90.00
_cell.angle_beta   90.00
_cell.angle_gamma   90.00
#
_symmetry.space_group_name_H-M   'P 1'
#
loop_
_entity.id
_entity.type
_entity.pdbx_description
1 polymer ?
#
loop_
_entity_poly.entity_id
_entity_poly.type
_entity_poly.pdbx_seq_one_letter_code
_entity_poly.pdbx_strand_id
1 'polypeptide(L)'
;FNRTPEIDLSELESLFSVSMPSTDAKRTRQRPPVASKQEKVHLIDLQRSKNCEIMLRNIKMPLPDLMASVLTLDDSIVDGDQVDYLIKFCPTKEEMELLKSYTGSKENLGKCEQFFLEMMKVPRVESKLRILSFKIKFLTQVADVKNNLNTINDVAEEVRNSDKLKRVMQTILSLGNALNQGTARGESANPV
;
A
#
# COMPACT_ATOMS: atom_id res chain seq x y z
N PHE A 1 57.28 -12.94 15.27
CA PHE A 1 56.93 -13.82 14.14
C PHE A 1 55.54 -14.37 14.40
N ASN A 2 54.54 -13.76 13.74
CA ASN A 2 53.13 -14.13 13.82
C ASN A 2 52.93 -15.55 13.27
N ARG A 3 52.56 -16.51 14.13
CA ARG A 3 51.95 -17.74 13.66
C ARG A 3 50.46 -17.46 13.51
N THR A 4 49.94 -17.60 12.31
CA THR A 4 48.51 -17.60 12.04
C THR A 4 47.84 -18.65 12.92
N PRO A 5 46.73 -18.34 13.60
CA PRO A 5 45.99 -19.34 14.37
C PRO A 5 45.55 -20.46 13.44
N GLU A 6 45.83 -21.69 13.85
CA GLU A 6 45.48 -22.90 13.11
C GLU A 6 43.97 -23.12 13.30
N ILE A 7 43.20 -22.89 12.25
CA ILE A 7 41.75 -23.06 12.28
C ILE A 7 41.45 -24.52 11.96
N ASP A 8 40.80 -25.22 12.87
CA ASP A 8 40.32 -26.57 12.62
C ASP A 8 39.15 -26.52 11.62
N LEU A 9 39.47 -26.81 10.36
CA LEU A 9 38.51 -26.82 9.27
C LEU A 9 37.44 -27.91 9.46
N SER A 10 37.75 -28.98 10.19
CA SER A 10 36.79 -30.07 10.45
C SER A 10 35.73 -29.63 11.45
N GLU A 11 36.15 -28.91 12.49
CA GLU A 11 35.22 -28.33 13.48
C GLU A 11 34.33 -27.28 12.81
N LEU A 12 34.92 -26.40 11.99
CA LEU A 12 34.20 -25.38 11.23
C LEU A 12 33.18 -26.00 10.26
N GLU A 13 33.55 -27.06 9.54
CA GLU A 13 32.63 -27.76 8.64
C GLU A 13 31.50 -28.45 9.40
N SER A 14 31.75 -29.00 10.60
CA SER A 14 30.68 -29.59 11.42
C SER A 14 29.71 -28.55 11.98
N LEU A 15 30.21 -27.39 12.40
CA LEU A 15 29.40 -26.34 13.04
C LEU A 15 28.57 -25.55 12.02
N PHE A 16 29.06 -25.44 10.78
CA PHE A 16 28.46 -24.59 9.75
C PHE A 16 27.94 -25.35 8.51
N SER A 17 28.01 -26.68 8.47
CA SER A 17 27.40 -27.45 7.37
C SER A 17 25.88 -27.51 7.50
N VAL A 18 25.19 -27.23 6.39
CA VAL A 18 23.75 -27.46 6.27
C VAL A 18 23.53 -28.97 6.21
N SER A 19 22.85 -29.53 7.21
CA SER A 19 22.45 -30.94 7.21
C SER A 19 21.52 -31.24 6.03
N MET A 20 22.10 -31.74 4.94
CA MET A 20 21.35 -32.36 3.85
C MET A 20 20.98 -33.79 4.31
N PRO A 21 19.70 -34.20 4.25
CA PRO A 21 19.33 -35.56 4.63
C PRO A 21 20.07 -36.57 3.73
N SER A 22 20.75 -37.50 4.39
CA SER A 22 21.64 -38.51 3.83
C SER A 22 20.99 -39.36 2.74
N THR A 23 21.65 -39.41 1.58
CA THR A 23 21.37 -40.34 0.50
C THR A 23 22.15 -41.63 0.71
N ASP A 24 21.62 -42.57 1.49
CA ASP A 24 21.80 -44.00 1.20
C ASP A 24 20.87 -44.88 2.04
N ALA A 25 19.70 -45.13 1.47
CA ALA A 25 18.94 -46.34 1.74
C ALA A 25 18.33 -46.79 0.41
N LYS A 26 18.84 -47.89 -0.14
CA LYS A 26 18.17 -48.70 -1.16
C LYS A 26 16.81 -49.16 -0.60
N ARG A 27 15.80 -48.31 -0.75
CA ARG A 27 14.41 -48.71 -0.86
C ARG A 27 13.99 -48.31 -2.25
N THR A 28 13.45 -49.26 -3.00
CA THR A 28 12.69 -49.02 -4.23
C THR A 28 11.47 -48.17 -3.89
N ARG A 29 11.70 -46.88 -3.64
CA ARG A 29 10.65 -45.87 -3.64
C ARG A 29 10.34 -45.66 -5.10
N GLN A 30 9.28 -46.32 -5.56
CA GLN A 30 8.52 -45.81 -6.70
C GLN A 30 8.43 -44.31 -6.48
N ARG A 31 9.05 -43.52 -7.35
CA ARG A 31 8.71 -42.11 -7.45
C ARG A 31 7.18 -42.12 -7.57
N PRO A 32 6.42 -41.45 -6.69
CA PRO A 32 5.03 -41.19 -7.02
C PRO A 32 5.07 -40.61 -8.44
N PRO A 33 4.20 -41.07 -9.36
CA PRO A 33 4.20 -40.51 -10.70
C PRO A 33 4.23 -39.01 -10.50
N VAL A 34 5.23 -38.36 -11.10
CA VAL A 34 5.21 -36.91 -11.22
C VAL A 34 3.93 -36.68 -11.99
N ALA A 35 2.85 -36.45 -11.26
CA ALA A 35 1.60 -36.00 -11.82
C ALA A 35 2.06 -34.85 -12.67
N SER A 36 1.94 -35.01 -13.99
CA SER A 36 2.34 -34.01 -14.95
C SER A 36 1.65 -32.74 -14.48
N LYS A 37 2.37 -31.87 -13.77
CA LYS A 37 1.86 -30.55 -13.44
C LYS A 37 1.66 -29.96 -14.82
N GLN A 38 0.41 -29.91 -15.25
CA GLN A 38 0.05 -29.28 -16.51
C GLN A 38 0.76 -27.93 -16.49
N GLU A 39 1.69 -27.77 -17.43
CA GLU A 39 2.53 -26.58 -17.48
C GLU A 39 1.59 -25.41 -17.74
N LYS A 40 1.47 -24.53 -16.74
CA LYS A 40 0.56 -23.40 -16.85
C LYS A 40 1.08 -22.46 -17.92
N VAL A 41 0.18 -21.99 -18.77
CA VAL A 41 0.49 -21.02 -19.81
C VAL A 41 0.54 -19.64 -19.19
N HIS A 42 1.67 -18.96 -19.38
CA HIS A 42 1.89 -17.58 -18.93
C HIS A 42 1.99 -16.67 -20.15
N LEU A 43 1.09 -15.70 -20.22
CA LEU A 43 1.02 -14.71 -21.30
C LEU A 43 1.51 -13.35 -20.82
N ILE A 44 1.29 -13.05 -19.54
CA ILE A 44 1.72 -11.81 -18.91
C ILE A 44 3.19 -11.93 -18.53
N ASP A 45 3.93 -10.83 -18.66
CA ASP A 45 5.33 -10.75 -18.24
C ASP A 45 5.53 -11.34 -16.84
N LEU A 46 6.64 -12.06 -16.67
CA LEU A 46 6.93 -12.81 -15.46
C LEU A 46 6.99 -11.91 -14.21
N GLN A 47 7.57 -10.71 -14.32
CA GLN A 47 7.67 -9.80 -13.19
C GLN A 47 6.28 -9.23 -12.83
N ARG A 48 5.49 -8.85 -13.83
CA ARG A 48 4.11 -8.39 -13.61
C ARG A 48 3.22 -9.48 -13.02
N SER A 49 3.33 -10.70 -13.53
CA SER A 49 2.61 -11.87 -13.03
C SER A 49 2.97 -12.19 -11.57
N LYS A 50 4.26 -12.19 -11.22
CA LYS A 50 4.71 -12.39 -9.82
C LYS A 50 4.17 -11.31 -8.88
N ASN A 51 4.22 -10.04 -9.27
CA ASN A 51 3.70 -8.94 -8.46
C ASN A 51 2.19 -9.06 -8.25
N CYS A 52 1.46 -9.45 -9.30
CA CYS A 52 0.03 -9.72 -9.21
C CYS A 52 -0.25 -10.88 -8.25
N GLU A 53 0.48 -12.00 -8.37
CA GLU A 53 0.30 -13.15 -7.47
C GLU A 53 0.61 -12.82 -6.01
N ILE A 54 1.58 -11.95 -5.74
CA ILE A 54 1.86 -11.47 -4.37
C ILE A 54 0.66 -10.67 -3.85
N MET A 55 0.13 -9.74 -4.66
CA MET A 55 -1.06 -8.97 -4.28
C MET A 55 -2.28 -9.86 -4.04
N LEU A 56 -2.49 -10.89 -4.88
CA LEU A 56 -3.60 -11.83 -4.73
C LEU A 56 -3.58 -12.59 -3.40
N ARG A 57 -2.42 -12.75 -2.75
CA ARG A 57 -2.34 -13.35 -1.40
C ARG A 57 -2.97 -12.47 -0.31
N ASN A 58 -3.10 -11.18 -0.56
CA ASN A 58 -3.74 -10.24 0.36
C ASN A 58 -5.27 -10.21 0.18
N ILE A 59 -5.79 -10.81 -0.89
CA ILE A 59 -7.24 -10.95 -1.10
C ILE A 59 -7.74 -12.16 -0.30
N LYS A 60 -8.67 -11.91 0.62
CA LYS A 60 -9.16 -12.93 1.58
C LYS A 60 -10.46 -13.63 1.13
N MET A 61 -10.94 -13.38 -0.08
CA MET A 61 -12.19 -13.93 -0.60
C MET A 61 -12.03 -14.44 -2.05
N PRO A 62 -12.93 -15.31 -2.52
CA PRO A 62 -12.88 -15.80 -3.90
C PRO A 62 -13.00 -14.66 -4.93
N LEU A 63 -12.22 -14.76 -6.02
CA LEU A 63 -12.22 -13.74 -7.09
C LEU A 63 -13.61 -13.49 -7.72
N PRO A 64 -14.44 -14.52 -7.99
CA PRO A 64 -15.78 -14.28 -8.53
C PRO A 64 -16.66 -13.44 -7.60
N ASP A 65 -16.61 -13.72 -6.29
CA ASP A 65 -17.39 -13.01 -5.28
C ASP A 65 -16.90 -11.56 -5.13
N LEU A 66 -15.58 -11.36 -5.18
CA LEU A 66 -14.98 -10.03 -5.19
C LEU A 66 -15.42 -9.23 -6.44
N MET A 67 -15.37 -9.83 -7.62
CA MET A 67 -15.79 -9.16 -8.86
C MET A 67 -17.29 -8.87 -8.89
N ALA A 68 -18.13 -9.72 -8.29
CA ALA A 68 -19.55 -9.46 -8.11
C ALA A 68 -19.81 -8.24 -7.19
N SER A 69 -19.02 -8.10 -6.13
CA SER A 69 -19.07 -6.95 -5.22
C SER A 69 -18.67 -5.65 -5.94
N VAL A 70 -17.62 -5.69 -6.76
CA VAL A 70 -17.20 -4.55 -7.60
C VAL A 70 -18.25 -4.21 -8.66
N LEU A 71 -18.91 -5.21 -9.25
CA LEU A 71 -19.96 -5.01 -10.25
C LEU A 71 -21.15 -4.24 -9.66
N THR A 72 -21.54 -4.60 -8.44
CA THR A 72 -22.67 -4.02 -7.68
C THR A 72 -22.32 -2.76 -6.89
N LEU A 73 -21.02 -2.39 -6.82
CA LEU A 73 -20.51 -1.27 -6.02
C LEU A 73 -20.84 -1.40 -4.52
N ASP A 74 -20.77 -2.64 -4.02
CA ASP A 74 -20.98 -2.96 -2.62
C ASP A 74 -19.70 -2.67 -1.81
N ASP A 75 -19.78 -1.67 -0.95
CA ASP A 75 -18.72 -1.20 -0.05
C ASP A 75 -18.75 -1.86 1.34
N SER A 76 -19.68 -2.79 1.57
CA SER A 76 -19.72 -3.58 2.82
C SER A 76 -18.81 -4.81 2.79
N ILE A 77 -18.39 -5.24 1.59
CA ILE A 77 -17.65 -6.48 1.37
C ILE A 77 -16.15 -6.22 1.13
N VAL A 78 -15.80 -5.09 0.52
CA VAL A 78 -14.43 -4.78 0.10
C VAL A 78 -13.94 -3.52 0.82
N ASP A 79 -12.78 -3.60 1.44
CA ASP A 79 -12.17 -2.44 2.10
C ASP A 79 -11.40 -1.53 1.12
N GLY A 80 -11.09 -0.31 1.57
CA GLY A 80 -10.42 0.69 0.72
C GLY A 80 -9.04 0.28 0.21
N ASP A 81 -8.27 -0.46 1.01
CA ASP A 81 -6.91 -0.91 0.65
C ASP A 81 -6.97 -2.00 -0.43
N GLN A 82 -7.92 -2.93 -0.30
CA GLN A 82 -8.21 -3.94 -1.31
C GLN A 82 -8.62 -3.29 -2.63
N VAL A 83 -9.51 -2.30 -2.60
CA VAL A 83 -9.90 -1.58 -3.83
C VAL A 83 -8.69 -0.88 -4.47
N ASP A 84 -7.83 -0.24 -3.69
CA ASP A 84 -6.63 0.43 -4.21
C ASP A 84 -5.65 -0.57 -4.84
N TYR A 85 -5.48 -1.76 -4.23
CA TYR A 85 -4.71 -2.83 -4.86
C TYR A 85 -5.33 -3.29 -6.18
N LEU A 86 -6.66 -3.48 -6.24
CA LEU A 86 -7.34 -3.88 -7.47
C LEU A 86 -7.19 -2.84 -8.58
N ILE A 87 -7.23 -1.53 -8.24
CA ILE A 87 -6.98 -0.46 -9.20
C ILE A 87 -5.54 -0.56 -9.75
N LYS A 88 -4.55 -0.72 -8.86
CA LYS A 88 -3.13 -0.82 -9.24
C LYS A 88 -2.83 -2.02 -10.15
N PHE A 89 -3.57 -3.11 -9.97
CA PHE A 89 -3.41 -4.36 -10.72
C PHE A 89 -4.49 -4.58 -11.77
N CYS A 90 -5.25 -3.55 -12.17
CA CYS A 90 -6.11 -3.65 -13.34
C CYS A 90 -5.28 -4.06 -14.58
N PRO A 91 -5.81 -4.95 -15.44
CA PRO A 91 -5.15 -5.31 -16.68
C PRO A 91 -5.11 -4.10 -17.62
N THR A 92 -4.00 -3.93 -18.34
CA THR A 92 -3.92 -2.92 -19.40
C THR A 92 -4.73 -3.32 -20.63
N LYS A 93 -4.94 -2.40 -21.57
CA LYS A 93 -5.67 -2.71 -22.80
C LYS A 93 -4.98 -3.79 -23.62
N GLU A 94 -3.66 -3.72 -23.71
CA GLU A 94 -2.80 -4.65 -24.40
C GLU A 94 -2.89 -6.05 -23.78
N GLU A 95 -2.89 -6.13 -22.44
CA GLU A 95 -3.04 -7.40 -21.71
C GLU A 95 -4.43 -8.00 -21.89
N MET A 96 -5.47 -7.18 -21.88
CA MET A 96 -6.84 -7.62 -22.16
C MET A 96 -6.98 -8.15 -23.60
N GLU A 97 -6.33 -7.51 -24.58
CA GLU A 97 -6.31 -7.95 -25.97
C GLU A 97 -5.54 -9.26 -26.14
N LEU A 98 -4.37 -9.38 -25.48
CA LEU A 98 -3.58 -10.61 -25.45
C LEU A 98 -4.37 -11.80 -24.87
N LEU A 99 -5.11 -11.56 -23.79
CA LEU A 99 -5.96 -12.60 -23.18
C LEU A 99 -7.17 -12.94 -24.04
N LYS A 100 -7.70 -11.99 -24.82
CA LYS A 100 -8.80 -12.24 -25.78
C LYS A 100 -8.34 -13.04 -27.00
N SER A 101 -7.11 -12.82 -27.47
CA SER A 101 -6.57 -13.50 -28.64
C SER A 101 -6.06 -14.92 -28.33
N TYR A 102 -5.92 -15.27 -27.06
CA TYR A 102 -5.54 -16.62 -26.65
C TYR A 102 -6.64 -17.64 -27.02
N THR A 103 -6.27 -18.60 -27.87
CA THR A 103 -7.18 -19.64 -28.40
C THR A 103 -7.13 -20.96 -27.61
N GLY A 104 -6.20 -21.10 -26.66
CA GLY A 104 -6.08 -22.29 -25.83
C GLY A 104 -7.12 -22.37 -24.72
N SER A 105 -7.06 -23.43 -23.92
CA SER A 105 -7.94 -23.56 -22.75
C SER A 105 -7.59 -22.51 -21.70
N LYS A 106 -8.56 -21.65 -21.37
CA LYS A 106 -8.39 -20.62 -20.35
C LYS A 106 -8.04 -21.20 -18.99
N GLU A 107 -8.44 -22.43 -18.67
CA GLU A 107 -8.14 -23.12 -17.41
C GLU A 107 -6.64 -23.40 -17.22
N ASN A 108 -5.89 -23.49 -18.33
CA ASN A 108 -4.45 -23.75 -18.29
C ASN A 108 -3.63 -22.48 -18.00
N LEU A 109 -4.27 -21.31 -17.94
CA LEU A 109 -3.56 -20.05 -17.71
C LEU A 109 -3.08 -19.90 -16.26
N GLY A 110 -2.00 -19.13 -16.10
CA GLY A 110 -1.46 -18.69 -14.81
C GLY A 110 -2.46 -17.93 -13.94
N LYS A 111 -2.15 -17.76 -12.64
CA LYS A 111 -3.10 -17.14 -11.69
C LYS A 111 -3.37 -15.66 -12.00
N CYS A 112 -2.35 -14.93 -12.46
CA CYS A 112 -2.48 -13.54 -12.89
C CYS A 112 -3.48 -13.42 -14.05
N GLU A 113 -3.35 -14.28 -15.05
CA GLU A 113 -4.22 -14.34 -16.21
C GLU A 113 -5.67 -14.70 -15.82
N GLN A 114 -5.86 -15.68 -14.92
CA GLN A 114 -7.19 -16.00 -14.39
C GLN A 114 -7.82 -14.78 -13.70
N PHE A 115 -7.03 -14.06 -12.90
CA PHE A 115 -7.50 -12.85 -12.24
C PHE A 115 -7.91 -11.78 -13.23
N PHE A 116 -7.11 -11.52 -14.26
CA PHE A 116 -7.45 -10.56 -15.30
C PHE A 116 -8.71 -10.96 -16.07
N LEU A 117 -8.89 -12.26 -16.37
CA LEU A 117 -10.10 -12.78 -16.99
C LEU A 117 -11.34 -12.54 -16.13
N GLU A 118 -11.25 -12.69 -14.80
CA GLU A 118 -12.34 -12.34 -13.88
C GLU A 118 -12.63 -10.84 -13.88
N MET A 119 -11.60 -9.99 -13.82
CA MET A 119 -11.77 -8.53 -13.89
C MET A 119 -12.45 -8.08 -15.18
N MET A 120 -12.11 -8.70 -16.30
CA MET A 120 -12.67 -8.40 -17.62
C MET A 120 -14.16 -8.72 -17.74
N LYS A 121 -14.73 -9.54 -16.85
CA LYS A 121 -16.19 -9.76 -16.80
C LYS A 121 -16.93 -8.53 -16.28
N VAL A 122 -16.26 -7.66 -15.54
CA VAL A 122 -16.83 -6.43 -15.01
C VAL A 122 -16.67 -5.30 -16.05
N PRO A 123 -17.77 -4.77 -16.62
CA PRO A 123 -17.67 -3.69 -17.59
C PRO A 123 -17.11 -2.43 -16.94
N ARG A 124 -16.09 -1.83 -17.58
CA ARG A 124 -15.40 -0.63 -17.08
C ARG A 124 -14.88 -0.82 -15.64
N VAL A 125 -14.29 -1.97 -15.35
CA VAL A 125 -13.83 -2.38 -14.01
C VAL A 125 -13.00 -1.31 -13.30
N GLU A 126 -12.03 -0.70 -13.98
CA GLU A 126 -11.19 0.34 -13.38
C GLU A 126 -12.02 1.55 -12.93
N SER A 127 -12.97 2.01 -13.77
CA SER A 127 -13.85 3.12 -13.41
C SER A 127 -14.74 2.78 -12.22
N LYS A 128 -15.30 1.55 -12.18
CA LYS A 128 -16.11 1.08 -11.04
C LYS A 128 -15.29 1.01 -9.76
N LEU A 129 -14.07 0.49 -9.81
CA LEU A 129 -13.18 0.46 -8.66
C LEU A 129 -12.83 1.86 -8.16
N ARG A 130 -12.56 2.82 -9.06
CA ARG A 130 -12.32 4.23 -8.67
C ARG A 130 -13.54 4.85 -7.99
N ILE A 131 -14.75 4.58 -8.48
CA ILE A 131 -16.00 5.01 -7.86
C ILE A 131 -16.17 4.38 -6.48
N LEU A 132 -15.89 3.08 -6.35
CA LEU A 132 -16.00 2.35 -5.09
C LEU A 132 -14.99 2.88 -4.05
N SER A 133 -13.72 3.10 -4.45
CA SER A 133 -12.69 3.71 -3.59
C SER A 133 -13.13 5.08 -3.10
N PHE A 134 -13.69 5.90 -3.99
CA PHE A 134 -14.25 7.20 -3.63
C PHE A 134 -15.41 7.07 -2.63
N LYS A 135 -16.39 6.19 -2.90
CA LYS A 135 -17.54 5.95 -2.02
C LYS A 135 -17.10 5.58 -0.60
N ILE A 136 -16.17 4.64 -0.47
CA ILE A 136 -15.61 4.17 0.81
C ILE A 136 -14.94 5.33 1.58
N LYS A 137 -14.17 6.17 0.89
CA LYS A 137 -13.35 7.21 1.52
C LYS A 137 -14.07 8.54 1.73
N PHE A 138 -15.20 8.76 1.06
CA PHE A 138 -15.83 10.07 0.95
C PHE A 138 -16.20 10.67 2.31
N LEU A 139 -16.91 9.91 3.16
CA LEU A 139 -17.39 10.43 4.44
C LEU A 139 -16.23 10.76 5.38
N THR A 140 -15.19 9.93 5.41
CA THR A 140 -13.99 10.18 6.20
C THR A 140 -13.28 11.45 5.74
N GLN A 141 -13.07 11.61 4.42
CA GLN A 141 -12.43 12.81 3.88
C GLN A 141 -13.21 14.08 4.18
N VAL A 142 -14.55 14.04 4.08
CA VAL A 142 -15.42 15.16 4.44
C VAL A 142 -15.30 15.50 5.92
N ALA A 143 -15.30 14.49 6.78
CA ALA A 143 -15.14 14.68 8.23
C ALA A 143 -13.78 15.30 8.57
N ASP A 144 -12.70 14.82 7.97
CA ASP A 144 -11.34 15.33 8.20
C ASP A 144 -11.23 16.80 7.78
N VAL A 145 -11.72 17.15 6.59
CA VAL A 145 -11.73 18.55 6.12
C VAL A 145 -12.56 19.43 7.05
N LYS A 146 -13.75 18.97 7.46
CA LYS A 146 -14.61 19.71 8.39
C LYS A 146 -13.92 19.95 9.73
N ASN A 147 -13.28 18.93 10.29
CA ASN A 147 -12.57 19.04 11.57
C ASN A 147 -11.39 20.02 11.49
N ASN A 148 -10.65 20.00 10.37
CA ASN A 148 -9.56 20.93 10.13
C ASN A 148 -10.05 22.38 10.03
N LEU A 149 -11.17 22.61 9.32
CA LEU A 149 -11.77 23.94 9.19
C LEU A 149 -12.27 24.47 10.54
N ASN A 150 -12.93 23.62 11.33
CA ASN A 150 -13.38 24.00 12.67
C ASN A 150 -12.19 24.38 13.56
N THR A 151 -11.14 23.55 13.58
CA THR A 151 -9.92 23.86 14.34
C THR A 151 -9.33 25.23 13.97
N ILE A 152 -9.25 25.55 12.67
CA ILE A 152 -8.73 26.84 12.21
C ILE A 152 -9.65 27.99 12.66
N ASN A 153 -10.96 27.81 12.54
CA ASN A 153 -11.94 28.81 12.96
C ASN A 153 -11.85 29.07 14.46
N ASP A 154 -11.80 28.00 15.27
CA ASP A 154 -11.73 28.07 16.72
C ASP A 154 -10.43 28.78 17.16
N VAL A 155 -9.28 28.42 16.57
CA VAL A 155 -8.00 29.10 16.84
C VAL A 155 -8.06 30.58 16.45
N ALA A 156 -8.64 30.91 15.30
CA ALA A 156 -8.75 32.30 14.86
C ALA A 156 -9.65 33.11 15.81
N GLU A 157 -10.74 32.53 16.30
CA GLU A 157 -11.64 33.14 17.27
C GLU A 157 -10.97 33.32 18.63
N GLU A 158 -10.32 32.28 19.16
CA GLU A 158 -9.58 32.32 20.42
C GLU A 158 -8.49 33.39 20.40
N VAL A 159 -7.68 33.46 19.33
CA VAL A 159 -6.61 34.45 19.20
C VAL A 159 -7.19 35.86 19.11
N ARG A 160 -8.24 36.07 18.30
CA ARG A 160 -8.88 37.39 18.12
C ARG A 160 -9.50 37.89 19.43
N ASN A 161 -10.12 37.00 20.19
CA ASN A 161 -10.89 37.34 21.37
C ASN A 161 -10.08 37.23 22.68
N SER A 162 -8.83 36.74 22.64
CA SER A 162 -8.00 36.59 23.85
C SER A 162 -7.51 37.92 24.40
N ASP A 163 -8.19 38.41 25.45
CA ASP A 163 -7.76 39.61 26.17
C ASP A 163 -6.44 39.40 26.92
N LYS A 164 -6.14 38.17 27.33
CA LYS A 164 -4.83 37.81 27.91
C LYS A 164 -3.70 38.02 26.91
N LEU A 165 -3.89 37.56 25.67
CA LEU A 165 -2.90 37.76 24.60
C LEU A 165 -2.70 39.24 24.31
N LYS A 166 -3.80 40.01 24.20
CA LYS A 166 -3.75 41.47 24.03
C LYS A 166 -2.95 42.13 25.17
N ARG A 167 -3.20 41.72 26.42
CA ARG A 167 -2.51 42.28 27.60
C ARG A 167 -1.01 41.97 27.60
N VAL A 168 -0.62 40.76 27.23
CA VAL A 168 0.80 40.38 27.08
C VAL A 168 1.46 41.24 26.01
N MET A 169 0.86 41.36 24.83
CA MET A 169 1.39 42.20 23.74
C MET A 169 1.53 43.67 24.16
N GLN A 170 0.53 44.23 24.86
CA GLN A 170 0.60 45.58 25.43
C GLN A 170 1.76 45.74 26.41
N THR A 171 1.99 44.75 27.26
CA THR A 171 3.06 44.78 28.27
C THR A 171 4.44 44.74 27.60
N ILE A 172 4.60 43.87 26.60
CA ILE A 172 5.81 43.78 25.77
C ILE A 172 6.06 45.12 25.06
N LEU A 173 5.02 45.72 24.48
CA LEU A 173 5.13 47.02 23.81
C LEU A 173 5.55 48.12 24.78
N SER A 174 4.91 48.23 25.95
CA SER A 174 5.27 49.23 26.97
C SER A 174 6.70 49.06 27.46
N LEU A 175 7.13 47.82 27.73
CA LEU A 175 8.51 47.54 28.15
C LEU A 175 9.52 47.86 27.04
N GLY A 176 9.23 47.46 25.80
CA GLY A 176 10.07 47.76 24.65
C GLY A 176 10.23 49.26 24.42
N ASN A 177 9.15 50.02 24.54
CA ASN A 177 9.19 51.48 24.41
C ASN A 177 10.03 52.13 25.52
N ALA A 178 9.87 51.69 26.78
CA ALA A 178 10.66 52.19 27.90
C ALA A 178 12.17 51.90 27.72
N LEU A 179 12.52 50.68 27.29
CA LEU A 179 13.92 50.29 27.06
C LEU A 179 14.56 51.02 25.87
N ASN A 180 13.77 51.38 24.85
CA ASN A 180 14.27 52.03 23.64
C ASN A 180 14.17 53.56 23.67
N GLN A 181 13.70 54.13 24.78
CA GLN A 181 13.56 55.58 24.95
C GLN A 181 14.92 56.28 24.81
N GLY A 182 15.01 57.27 23.90
CA GLY A 182 16.27 57.96 23.58
C GLY A 182 17.14 57.31 22.50
N THR A 183 16.68 56.19 21.90
CA THR A 183 17.29 55.60 20.70
C THR A 183 16.44 55.89 19.45
N ALA A 184 17.01 55.77 18.25
CA ALA A 184 16.28 55.93 16.98
C ALA A 184 15.11 54.91 16.77
N ARG A 185 14.91 53.97 17.69
CA ARG A 185 13.85 52.94 17.68
C ARG A 185 12.73 53.17 18.70
N GLY A 186 12.81 54.24 19.52
CA GLY A 186 11.95 54.45 20.69
C GLY A 186 10.48 54.78 20.43
N GLU A 187 10.11 55.14 19.20
CA GLU A 187 8.72 55.49 18.83
C GLU A 187 8.17 54.50 17.79
N SER A 188 7.94 53.26 18.20
CA SER A 188 7.25 52.28 17.37
C SER A 188 5.89 51.97 18.00
N ALA A 189 4.85 52.63 17.49
CA ALA A 189 3.43 52.50 17.85
C ALA A 189 2.95 53.21 19.13
N ASN A 190 2.33 54.38 18.93
CA ASN A 190 1.33 54.91 19.86
C ASN A 190 0.04 54.08 19.71
N PRO A 191 -0.63 53.68 20.80
CA PRO A 191 -1.88 52.94 20.73
C PRO A 191 -3.00 53.87 20.23
N VAL A 192 -3.75 53.41 19.22
CA VAL A 192 -5.11 53.89 18.91
C VAL A 192 -6.09 52.97 19.62
#